data_AF-A0A537V973-F1
#
_entry.id   AF-A0A537V973-F1
#
_cell.length_a   1.000
_cell.length_b   1.000
_cell.length_c   1.000
_cell.angle_alpha   90.00
_cell.angle_beta   90.00
_cell.angle_gamma   90.00
#
_symmetry.space_group_name_H-M   'P 1'
#
loop_
_entity.id
_entity.type
_entity.pdbx_description
1 polymer ?
#
loop_
_entity_poly.entity_id
_entity_poly.type
_entity_poly.pdbx_seq_one_letter_code
_entity_poly.pdbx_strand_id
1 'polypeptide(L)'
;MERPAIRIVPGGPMLVDGLPLGRLEHDGDDWRLDPVTEAGSSYAICRCGTSSAMPLCDRPAPYRCFDEEPPTGAIPAPYRWDVPDPAGPPALGLKPNGPVRVVGDVAITYAGEPVETRDRISLCRCGESRCQPLCDSSHKVVGYRG
;
A
#
# COMPACT_ATOMS: atom_id res chain seq x y z
N MET A 1 -16.30 4.07 17.09
CA MET A 1 -15.66 3.23 16.05
C MET A 1 -14.72 4.13 15.29
N GLU A 2 -13.41 3.95 15.47
CA GLU A 2 -12.40 4.74 14.78
C GLU A 2 -12.44 4.40 13.28
N ARG A 3 -12.40 5.41 12.42
CA ARG A 3 -12.44 5.23 10.97
C ARG A 3 -11.09 4.63 10.53
N PRO A 4 -11.05 3.58 9.70
CA PRO A 4 -9.80 3.03 9.20
C PRO A 4 -8.99 4.09 8.45
N ALA A 5 -7.68 4.11 8.69
CA ALA A 5 -6.81 5.14 8.15
C ALA A 5 -5.47 4.57 7.69
N ILE A 6 -4.91 5.21 6.67
CA ILE A 6 -3.57 4.97 6.17
C ILE A 6 -2.83 6.30 6.17
N ARG A 7 -1.66 6.34 6.79
CA ARG A 7 -0.77 7.48 6.78
C ARG A 7 0.56 7.08 6.17
N ILE A 8 0.89 7.71 5.06
CA ILE A 8 2.08 7.40 4.28
C ILE A 8 3.13 8.43 4.64
N VAL A 9 4.21 7.96 5.27
CA VAL A 9 5.33 8.82 5.66
C VAL A 9 6.27 8.95 4.45
N PRO A 10 6.57 10.18 3.97
CA PRO A 10 7.54 10.37 2.89
C PRO A 10 8.90 9.75 3.23
N GLY A 11 9.44 8.93 2.33
CA GLY A 11 10.67 8.17 2.56
C GLY A 11 10.55 7.10 3.67
N GLY A 12 9.35 6.82 4.17
CA GLY A 12 9.07 5.92 5.29
C GLY A 12 8.01 4.86 4.96
N PRO A 13 7.54 4.10 5.98
CA PRO A 13 6.51 3.08 5.80
C PRO A 13 5.10 3.68 5.59
N MET A 14 4.14 2.83 5.25
CA MET A 14 2.71 3.15 5.36
C MET A 14 2.21 2.68 6.73
N LEU A 15 1.78 3.61 7.57
CA LEU A 15 1.16 3.32 8.86
C LEU A 15 -0.31 3.05 8.63
N VAL A 16 -0.78 1.87 9.02
CA VAL A 16 -2.15 1.41 8.81
C VAL A 16 -2.80 1.15 10.15
N ASP A 17 -4.01 1.67 10.31
CA ASP A 17 -4.84 1.51 11.51
C ASP A 17 -6.23 1.02 11.12
N GLY A 18 -6.67 -0.09 11.73
CA GLY A 18 -8.03 -0.60 11.62
C GLY A 18 -8.38 -1.31 10.31
N LEU A 19 -7.38 -1.78 9.54
CA LEU A 19 -7.60 -2.49 8.28
C LEU A 19 -6.93 -3.88 8.27
N PRO A 20 -7.65 -4.94 7.86
CA PRO A 20 -7.03 -6.24 7.66
C PRO A 20 -6.06 -6.19 6.48
N LEU A 21 -4.92 -6.86 6.64
CA LEU A 21 -3.92 -7.07 5.59
C LEU A 21 -4.06 -8.48 5.02
N GLY A 22 -4.12 -8.60 3.70
CA GLY A 22 -4.05 -9.89 3.00
C GLY A 22 -3.01 -9.88 1.88
N ARG A 23 -2.48 -11.04 1.53
CA ARG A 23 -1.72 -11.25 0.29
C ARG A 23 -2.68 -11.57 -0.83
N LEU A 24 -2.52 -10.89 -1.96
CA LEU A 24 -3.31 -11.18 -3.15
C LEU A 24 -2.74 -12.41 -3.82
N GLU A 25 -3.50 -13.49 -3.79
CA GLU A 25 -3.23 -14.73 -4.51
C GLU A 25 -4.19 -14.87 -5.69
N HIS A 26 -3.70 -15.45 -6.77
CA HIS A 26 -4.45 -15.68 -7.99
C HIS A 26 -4.61 -17.17 -8.21
N ASP A 27 -5.85 -17.63 -8.28
CA ASP A 27 -6.25 -19.02 -8.50
C ASP A 27 -7.14 -19.08 -9.74
N GLY A 28 -6.56 -19.35 -10.91
CA GLY A 28 -7.29 -19.36 -12.18
C GLY A 28 -7.67 -17.96 -12.65
N ASP A 29 -8.95 -17.60 -12.57
CA ASP A 29 -9.49 -16.25 -12.85
C ASP A 29 -9.90 -15.52 -11.54
N ASP A 30 -9.82 -16.20 -10.39
CA ASP A 30 -10.26 -15.70 -9.10
C ASP A 30 -9.10 -15.11 -8.30
N TRP A 31 -9.40 -14.03 -7.57
CA TRP A 31 -8.47 -13.41 -6.64
C TRP A 31 -8.92 -13.67 -5.20
N ARG A 32 -7.97 -14.08 -4.36
CA ARG A 32 -8.19 -14.27 -2.92
C ARG A 32 -7.26 -13.36 -2.13
N LEU A 33 -7.74 -12.93 -0.96
CA LEU A 33 -6.93 -12.26 0.05
C LEU A 33 -6.60 -13.27 1.14
N ASP A 34 -5.37 -13.76 1.13
CA ASP A 34 -4.88 -14.64 2.18
C ASP A 34 -4.42 -13.79 3.38
N PRO A 35 -5.07 -13.90 4.56
CA PRO A 35 -4.81 -13.01 5.68
C PRO A 35 -3.34 -13.07 6.13
N VAL A 36 -2.73 -11.91 6.33
CA VAL A 36 -1.44 -11.76 7.01
C VAL A 36 -1.74 -11.60 8.50
N THR A 37 -1.72 -12.71 9.25
CA THR A 37 -2.14 -12.74 10.65
C THR A 37 -1.17 -12.03 11.59
N GLU A 38 0.07 -11.82 11.15
CA GLU A 38 1.07 -11.02 11.87
C GLU A 38 0.73 -9.52 11.87
N ALA A 39 -0.15 -9.07 10.97
CA ALA A 39 -0.67 -7.72 11.00
C ALA A 39 -1.76 -7.61 12.07
N GLY A 40 -1.44 -6.94 13.19
CA GLY A 40 -2.41 -6.60 14.23
C GLY A 40 -3.42 -5.54 13.78
N SER A 41 -4.07 -4.88 14.73
CA SER A 41 -4.99 -3.76 14.44
C SER A 41 -4.29 -2.51 13.90
N SER A 42 -3.00 -2.37 14.20
CA SER A 42 -2.15 -1.27 13.76
C SER A 42 -0.78 -1.82 13.37
N TYR A 43 -0.29 -1.47 12.18
CA TYR A 43 0.97 -1.96 11.64
C TYR A 43 1.58 -0.99 10.64
N ALA A 44 2.86 -1.21 10.31
CA ALA A 44 3.58 -0.43 9.32
C ALA A 44 3.94 -1.32 8.13
N ILE A 45 3.54 -0.97 6.91
CA ILE A 45 3.96 -1.66 5.68
C ILE A 45 5.30 -1.08 5.23
N CYS A 46 6.29 -1.95 5.02
CA CYS A 46 7.61 -1.56 4.53
C CYS A 46 7.54 -1.10 3.06
N ARG A 47 8.19 0.05 2.77
CA ARG A 47 8.32 0.60 1.41
C ARG A 47 9.75 0.58 0.86
N CYS A 48 10.75 0.31 1.70
CA CYS A 48 12.16 0.36 1.31
C CYS A 48 12.75 -1.01 0.97
N GLY A 49 12.01 -2.10 1.20
CA GLY A 49 12.45 -3.48 0.87
C GLY A 49 13.54 -4.07 1.78
N THR A 50 13.96 -3.36 2.84
CA THR A 50 15.06 -3.79 3.71
C THR A 50 14.63 -4.31 5.08
N SER A 51 13.32 -4.41 5.33
CA SER A 51 12.81 -4.92 6.61
C SER A 51 13.13 -6.41 6.73
N SER A 52 13.44 -6.87 7.94
CA SER A 52 13.56 -8.31 8.22
C SER A 52 12.19 -8.99 8.39
N ALA A 53 11.15 -8.20 8.68
CA ALA A 53 9.78 -8.64 8.91
C ALA A 53 8.87 -8.40 7.69
N MET A 54 9.42 -8.41 6.47
CA MET A 54 8.65 -8.17 5.25
C MET A 54 7.38 -9.02 5.21
N PRO A 55 6.21 -8.44 4.86
CA PRO A 55 6.00 -7.12 4.27
C PRO A 55 5.91 -5.95 5.28
N LEU A 56 6.01 -6.22 6.57
CA LEU A 56 5.91 -5.23 7.64
C LEU A 56 7.23 -4.48 7.82
N CYS A 57 7.17 -3.27 8.37
CA CYS A 57 8.34 -2.46 8.72
C CYS A 57 8.70 -2.69 10.19
N ASP A 58 9.97 -3.02 10.44
CA ASP A 58 10.57 -3.26 11.76
C ASP A 58 11.40 -2.08 12.28
N ARG A 59 11.45 -0.97 11.52
CA ARG A 59 12.27 0.20 11.86
C ARG A 59 11.54 1.12 12.85
N PRO A 60 12.27 1.69 13.84
CA PRO A 60 11.69 2.69 14.73
C PRO A 60 11.58 4.05 14.03
N ALA A 61 10.69 4.91 14.55
CA ALA A 61 10.66 6.32 14.19
C ALA A 61 11.91 7.05 14.73
N PRO A 62 12.35 8.17 14.11
CA PRO A 62 11.78 8.84 12.94
C PRO A 62 12.03 8.07 11.64
N TYR A 63 11.00 7.99 10.78
CA TYR A 63 11.10 7.23 9.53
C TYR A 63 11.80 8.05 8.45
N ARG A 64 13.01 7.62 8.08
CA ARG A 64 13.74 8.09 6.89
C ARG A 64 14.51 6.93 6.28
N CYS A 65 13.76 6.05 5.63
CA CYS A 65 14.25 4.79 5.11
C CYS A 65 14.93 4.93 3.74
N PHE A 66 14.50 5.89 2.94
CA PHE A 66 15.04 6.23 1.62
C PHE A 66 14.73 7.69 1.30
N ASP A 67 15.50 8.29 0.38
CA ASP A 67 15.19 9.61 -0.14
C ASP A 67 14.11 9.46 -1.23
N GLU A 68 12.90 9.90 -0.90
CA GLU A 68 11.77 9.86 -1.81
C GLU A 68 11.73 11.11 -2.68
N GLU A 69 11.69 10.94 -3.99
CA GLU A 69 11.54 12.06 -4.91
C GLU A 69 10.09 12.61 -4.86
N PRO A 70 9.90 13.94 -4.92
CA PRO A 70 8.56 14.53 -5.02
C PRO A 70 7.81 14.00 -6.25
N PRO A 71 6.48 13.83 -6.16
CA PRO A 71 5.69 13.39 -7.29
C PRO A 71 5.77 14.41 -8.44
N THR A 72 6.12 13.93 -9.63
CA THR A 72 6.20 14.72 -10.87
C THR A 72 5.25 14.21 -11.95
N GLY A 73 4.72 13.00 -11.79
CA GLY A 73 3.80 12.38 -12.74
C GLY A 73 2.34 12.76 -12.49
N ALA A 74 1.52 12.60 -13.54
CA ALA A 74 0.06 12.74 -13.42
C ALA A 74 -0.53 11.63 -12.55
N ILE A 75 -1.66 11.92 -11.90
CA ILE A 75 -2.40 10.94 -11.09
C ILE A 75 -2.78 9.73 -11.99
N PRO A 76 -2.29 8.51 -11.69
CA PRO A 76 -2.62 7.33 -12.49
C PRO A 76 -4.10 6.98 -12.33
N ALA A 77 -4.69 6.42 -13.39
CA ALA A 77 -6.06 5.92 -13.36
C ALA A 77 -6.21 4.79 -12.31
N PRO A 78 -7.38 4.67 -11.66
CA PRO A 78 -7.65 3.58 -10.74
C PRO A 78 -7.51 2.22 -11.46
N TYR A 79 -6.86 1.28 -10.79
CA TYR A 79 -6.60 -0.06 -11.31
C TYR A 79 -7.91 -0.87 -11.26
N ARG A 80 -8.30 -1.53 -12.36
CA ARG A 80 -9.59 -2.23 -12.49
C ARG A 80 -9.57 -3.74 -12.18
N TRP A 81 -8.38 -4.34 -12.18
CA TRP A 81 -8.12 -5.78 -12.15
C TRP A 81 -7.44 -6.15 -10.81
N ASP A 82 -7.59 -7.40 -10.37
CA ASP A 82 -6.91 -7.99 -9.19
C ASP A 82 -7.42 -7.55 -7.81
N VAL A 83 -8.70 -7.17 -7.69
CA VAL A 83 -9.26 -6.66 -6.43
C VAL A 83 -10.49 -7.47 -6.02
N PRO A 84 -10.61 -7.89 -4.75
CA PRO A 84 -11.85 -8.41 -4.18
C PRO A 84 -13.02 -7.43 -4.39
N ASP A 85 -14.25 -7.92 -4.29
CA ASP A 85 -15.46 -7.12 -4.49
C ASP A 85 -15.38 -5.77 -3.72
N PRO A 86 -15.39 -4.61 -4.43
CA PRO A 86 -15.35 -3.30 -3.79
C PRO A 86 -16.59 -3.00 -2.92
N ALA A 87 -17.65 -3.79 -3.04
CA ALA A 87 -18.81 -3.75 -2.16
C ALA A 87 -18.57 -4.46 -0.81
N GLY A 88 -17.46 -5.17 -0.66
CA GLY A 88 -17.04 -5.81 0.59
C GLY A 88 -16.51 -4.83 1.65
N PRO A 89 -16.14 -5.34 2.84
CA PRO A 89 -15.52 -4.52 3.88
C PRO A 89 -14.16 -3.96 3.42
N PRO A 90 -13.76 -2.77 3.92
CA PRO A 90 -12.46 -2.19 3.59
C PRO A 90 -11.30 -3.13 3.93
N ALA A 91 -10.35 -3.28 3.01
CA ALA A 91 -9.23 -4.21 3.17
C ALA A 91 -8.00 -3.75 2.39
N LEU A 92 -6.82 -4.22 2.83
CA LEU A 92 -5.55 -4.05 2.14
C LEU A 92 -5.08 -5.35 1.50
N GLY A 93 -4.75 -5.28 0.21
CA GLY A 93 -4.19 -6.39 -0.57
C GLY A 93 -2.75 -6.14 -0.98
N LEU A 94 -1.83 -6.98 -0.55
CA LEU A 94 -0.45 -6.97 -1.00
C LEU A 94 -0.33 -7.72 -2.31
N LYS A 95 -0.03 -7.01 -3.39
CA LYS A 95 0.33 -7.65 -4.65
C LYS A 95 1.78 -8.13 -4.59
N PRO A 96 2.07 -9.41 -4.88
CA PRO A 96 3.43 -9.89 -5.00
C PRO A 96 4.25 -9.04 -5.97
N ASN A 97 5.43 -8.61 -5.54
CA ASN A 97 6.35 -7.76 -6.32
C ASN A 97 5.69 -6.46 -6.82
N GLY A 98 4.68 -5.96 -6.11
CA GLY A 98 3.82 -4.88 -6.58
C GLY A 98 3.28 -3.97 -5.48
N PRO A 99 2.28 -3.15 -5.82
CA PRO A 99 1.71 -2.15 -4.92
C PRO A 99 0.87 -2.76 -3.79
N VAL A 100 0.51 -1.90 -2.83
CA VAL A 100 -0.58 -2.18 -1.89
C VAL A 100 -1.88 -1.73 -2.56
N ARG A 101 -2.86 -2.63 -2.66
CA ARG A 101 -4.23 -2.32 -3.08
C ARG A 101 -5.04 -1.91 -1.86
N VAL A 102 -5.76 -0.81 -1.97
CA VAL A 102 -6.73 -0.34 -0.98
C VAL A 102 -8.11 -0.45 -1.60
N VAL A 103 -9.04 -1.03 -0.86
CA VAL A 103 -10.44 -1.21 -1.27
C VAL A 103 -11.36 -0.62 -0.20
N GLY A 104 -12.42 0.05 -0.62
CA GLY A 104 -13.42 0.65 0.28
C GLY A 104 -13.10 2.08 0.71
N ASP A 105 -13.98 2.65 1.54
CA ASP A 105 -13.83 4.02 2.07
C ASP A 105 -12.80 4.05 3.21
N VAL A 106 -11.55 4.40 2.87
CA VAL A 106 -10.42 4.50 3.79
C VAL A 106 -9.84 5.89 3.73
N ALA A 107 -9.61 6.53 4.89
CA ALA A 107 -8.92 7.81 4.93
C ALA A 107 -7.42 7.63 4.65
N ILE A 108 -6.91 8.26 3.59
CA ILE A 108 -5.49 8.16 3.22
C ILE A 108 -4.85 9.54 3.31
N THR A 109 -3.70 9.62 3.96
CA THR A 109 -2.87 10.83 4.02
C THR A 109 -1.45 10.55 3.55
N TYR A 110 -0.83 11.53 2.92
CA TYR A 110 0.57 11.50 2.48
C TYR A 110 1.22 12.84 2.80
N ALA A 111 2.37 12.81 3.47
CA ALA A 111 3.04 14.01 3.97
C ALA A 111 2.16 14.92 4.86
N GLY A 112 1.10 14.37 5.47
CA GLY A 112 0.13 15.12 6.27
C GLY A 112 -1.07 15.66 5.49
N GLU A 113 -1.04 15.58 4.16
CA GLU A 113 -2.12 16.03 3.28
C GLU A 113 -3.05 14.87 2.89
N PRO A 114 -4.36 15.11 2.72
CA PRO A 114 -5.29 14.08 2.27
C PRO A 114 -5.01 13.68 0.82
N VAL A 115 -5.03 12.37 0.56
CA VAL A 115 -4.98 11.81 -0.80
C VAL A 115 -6.41 11.61 -1.28
N GLU A 116 -6.70 11.94 -2.54
CA GLU A 116 -8.03 11.71 -3.13
C GLU A 116 -8.41 10.23 -3.01
N THR A 117 -9.46 9.95 -2.24
CA THR A 117 -9.95 8.59 -2.01
C THR A 117 -10.87 8.18 -3.16
N ARG A 118 -10.75 6.92 -3.60
CA ARG A 118 -11.57 6.27 -4.62
C ARG A 118 -12.01 4.91 -4.08
N ASP A 119 -12.95 4.26 -4.76
CA ASP A 119 -13.34 2.87 -4.48
C ASP A 119 -12.15 1.90 -4.52
N ARG A 120 -11.15 2.20 -5.35
CA ARG A 120 -9.92 1.43 -5.55
C ARG A 120 -8.70 2.33 -5.69
N ILE A 121 -7.69 2.10 -4.86
CA ILE A 121 -6.41 2.81 -4.90
C ILE A 121 -5.24 1.83 -4.90
N SER A 122 -4.16 2.20 -5.59
CA SER A 122 -2.92 1.44 -5.60
C SER A 122 -1.79 2.31 -5.08
N LEU A 123 -1.29 1.99 -3.89
CA LEU A 123 -0.23 2.73 -3.22
C LEU A 123 1.14 2.14 -3.57
N CYS A 124 2.12 3.01 -3.80
CA CYS A 124 3.47 2.61 -4.16
C CYS A 124 4.19 1.99 -2.97
N ARG A 125 4.56 0.71 -3.14
CA ARG A 125 5.35 -0.04 -2.17
C ARG A 125 6.85 -0.06 -2.48
N CYS A 126 7.26 0.29 -3.70
CA CYS A 126 8.65 0.15 -4.14
C CYS A 126 9.53 1.39 -3.93
N GLY A 127 8.97 2.54 -3.53
CA GLY A 127 9.71 3.80 -3.38
C GLY A 127 9.99 4.56 -4.69
N GLU A 128 10.04 3.86 -5.82
CA GLU A 128 10.46 4.39 -7.13
C GLU A 128 9.33 4.99 -8.00
N SER A 129 8.14 5.23 -7.45
CA SER A 129 7.07 5.80 -8.27
C SER A 129 7.27 7.29 -8.50
N ARG A 130 7.00 7.79 -9.71
CA ARG A 130 6.98 9.23 -9.99
C ARG A 130 5.68 9.90 -9.60
N CYS A 131 4.70 9.13 -9.12
CA CYS A 131 3.38 9.60 -8.73
C CYS A 131 3.09 9.33 -7.24
N GLN A 132 4.12 9.33 -6.37
CA GLN A 132 3.97 9.10 -4.94
C GLN A 132 2.80 9.92 -4.36
N PRO A 133 1.95 9.30 -3.52
CA PRO A 133 2.04 7.96 -2.96
C PRO A 133 1.45 6.84 -3.84
N LEU A 134 0.98 7.16 -5.05
CA LEU A 134 0.30 6.24 -5.94
C LEU A 134 1.30 5.39 -6.74
N CYS A 135 0.87 4.20 -7.15
CA CYS A 135 1.67 3.31 -8.00
C CYS A 135 1.45 3.63 -9.48
N ASP A 136 2.54 3.96 -10.18
CA ASP A 136 2.59 4.20 -11.64
C ASP A 136 3.18 3.01 -12.43
N SER A 137 3.30 1.85 -11.81
CA SER A 137 3.95 0.64 -12.35
C SER A 137 5.48 0.66 -12.42
N SER A 138 6.16 1.66 -11.86
CA SER A 138 7.63 1.71 -11.82
C SER A 138 8.26 0.47 -11.16
N HIS A 139 7.55 -0.20 -10.24
CA HIS A 139 7.97 -1.48 -9.65
C HIS A 139 8.33 -2.56 -10.68
N LYS A 140 7.69 -2.55 -11.87
CA LYS A 140 7.97 -3.51 -12.96
C LYS A 140 9.32 -3.22 -13.63
N VAL A 141 9.70 -1.95 -13.70
CA VAL A 141 10.93 -1.49 -14.38
C VAL A 141 12.13 -1.67 -13.46
N VAL A 142 12.00 -1.30 -12.19
CA VAL A 142 13.09 -1.40 -11.20
C VAL A 142 13.30 -2.81 -10.65
N GLY A 143 12.45 -3.77 -11.05
CA GLY A 143 12.55 -5.16 -10.64
C GLY A 143 12.29 -5.36 -9.15
N TYR A 144 11.36 -4.60 -8.57
CA TYR A 144 11.02 -4.67 -7.14
C TYR A 144 10.62 -6.10 -6.74
N ARG A 145 11.20 -6.60 -5.64
CA ARG A 145 10.89 -7.93 -5.08
C ARG A 145 10.46 -7.79 -3.63
N GLY A 146 9.23 -8.19 -3.33
CA GLY A 146 8.68 -8.12 -1.98
C GLY A 146 7.22 -8.50 -1.90
#